data_AF-A0A519I373-F1
#
_entry.id   AF-A0A519I373-F1
#
_cell.length_a   1.000
_cell.length_b   1.000
_cell.length_c   1.000
_cell.angle_alpha   90.00
_cell.angle_beta   90.00
_cell.angle_gamma   90.00
#
_symmetry.space_group_name_H-M   'P 1'
#
loop_
_entity.id
_entity.type
_entity.pdbx_description
1 polymer ?
#
loop_
_entity_poly.entity_id
_entity_poly.type
_entity_poly.pdbx_seq_one_letter_code
_entity_poly.pdbx_strand_id
1 'polypeptide(L)'
;MSTAYSDLPVVKYEGPQSTNPLSYRWYDANRVVLGKTLAEHLRPAVCYWHNFCWKGEDVFGLGATAHARAWFAEGDAVKSAYLKLDAAFDFFGKLGLPYWCFHDRDVAPEGATLAESNRILDGLLEAAAKKMQDGKVGLLWGTANLFSNPRFMSGAATNPDPEVFAFSAAQVKHVLEWTHRLGGQNYVLWGGREGYETLLNTDMKREMANYGRFLSAVVEHKHKIGFKGTILIEPKP
;
A
#
# COMPACT_ATOMS: atom_id res chain seq x y z
N MET A 1 -11.76 11.93 -16.60
CA MET A 1 -12.24 12.90 -15.59
C MET A 1 -11.08 13.81 -15.23
N SER A 2 -11.35 15.07 -14.90
CA SER A 2 -10.34 15.96 -14.32
C SER A 2 -10.15 15.62 -12.84
N THR A 3 -8.92 15.67 -12.35
CA THR A 3 -8.54 15.48 -10.94
C THR A 3 -7.87 16.75 -10.40
N ALA A 4 -7.57 16.78 -9.10
CA ALA A 4 -6.85 17.89 -8.46
C ALA A 4 -5.44 18.16 -9.07
N TYR A 5 -4.91 17.24 -9.87
CA TYR A 5 -3.59 17.36 -10.48
C TYR A 5 -3.63 17.61 -12.00
N SER A 6 -4.81 17.60 -12.62
CA SER A 6 -4.92 17.57 -14.08
C SER A 6 -4.30 18.80 -14.75
N ASP A 7 -4.39 19.96 -14.12
CA ASP A 7 -3.83 21.22 -14.63
C ASP A 7 -2.34 21.41 -14.33
N LEU A 8 -1.73 20.52 -13.53
CA LEU A 8 -0.29 20.57 -13.27
C LEU A 8 0.49 20.00 -14.46
N PRO A 9 1.66 20.57 -14.81
CA PRO A 9 2.54 19.95 -15.78
C PRO A 9 3.12 18.65 -15.24
N VAL A 10 3.55 17.76 -16.14
CA VAL A 10 4.43 16.64 -15.76
C VAL A 10 5.75 17.20 -15.26
N VAL A 11 6.20 16.76 -14.09
CA VAL A 11 7.47 17.14 -13.47
C VAL A 11 8.62 16.60 -14.31
N LYS A 12 9.54 17.49 -14.70
CA LYS A 12 10.69 17.15 -15.55
C LYS A 12 12.00 17.48 -14.84
N TYR A 13 13.08 16.86 -15.30
CA TYR A 13 14.43 17.24 -14.91
C TYR A 13 14.83 18.57 -15.58
N GLU A 14 15.29 19.53 -14.78
CA GLU A 14 15.78 20.84 -15.26
C GLU A 14 17.19 21.17 -14.77
N GLY A 15 17.81 20.28 -14.00
CA GLY A 15 19.18 20.44 -13.50
C GLY A 15 19.30 21.23 -12.20
N PRO A 16 20.51 21.22 -11.61
CA PRO A 16 20.73 21.67 -10.23
C PRO A 16 20.56 23.17 -10.02
N GLN A 17 20.60 23.96 -11.10
CA GLN A 17 20.43 25.40 -11.07
C GLN A 17 18.98 25.85 -11.29
N SER A 18 18.04 24.93 -11.57
CA SER A 18 16.65 25.31 -11.79
C SER A 18 16.03 25.93 -10.53
N THR A 19 15.33 27.04 -10.71
CA THR A 19 14.52 27.69 -9.67
C THR A 19 13.06 27.22 -9.70
N ASN A 20 12.65 26.44 -10.71
CA ASN A 20 11.28 25.92 -10.81
C ASN A 20 11.02 24.90 -9.68
N PRO A 21 10.07 25.18 -8.76
CA PRO A 21 9.76 24.28 -7.66
C PRO A 21 9.07 22.98 -8.10
N LEU A 22 8.50 22.94 -9.31
CA LEU A 22 7.83 21.78 -9.90
C LEU A 22 8.72 21.07 -10.93
N SER A 23 10.02 21.02 -10.64
CA SER A 23 11.03 20.31 -11.46
C SER A 23 11.96 19.46 -10.59
N TYR A 24 12.51 18.41 -11.18
CA TYR A 24 13.60 17.67 -10.57
C TYR A 24 14.94 18.38 -10.84
N ARG A 25 15.65 18.70 -9.77
CA ARG A 25 17.01 19.29 -9.86
C ARG A 25 18.11 18.25 -10.00
N TRP A 26 17.89 17.06 -9.47
CA TRP A 26 18.91 16.00 -9.35
C TRP A 26 18.48 14.66 -9.93
N TYR A 27 17.18 14.43 -10.05
CA TYR A 27 16.63 13.21 -10.59
C TYR A 27 16.37 13.35 -12.09
N ASP A 28 17.36 12.96 -12.89
CA ASP A 28 17.18 12.64 -14.31
C ASP A 28 17.00 11.13 -14.44
N ALA A 29 15.77 10.69 -14.70
CA ALA A 29 15.41 9.28 -14.78
C ALA A 29 16.29 8.49 -15.77
N ASN A 30 16.76 9.12 -16.86
CA ASN A 30 17.53 8.48 -17.92
C ASN A 30 19.05 8.59 -17.74
N ARG A 31 19.52 9.38 -16.76
CA ARG A 31 20.95 9.52 -16.50
C ARG A 31 21.56 8.18 -16.15
N VAL A 32 22.53 7.74 -16.95
CA VAL A 32 23.25 6.48 -16.71
C VAL A 32 24.34 6.72 -15.67
N VAL A 33 24.34 5.89 -14.62
CA VAL A 33 25.34 5.84 -13.56
C VAL A 33 25.77 4.38 -13.43
N LEU A 34 27.05 4.08 -13.56
CA LEU A 34 27.58 2.71 -13.44
C LEU A 34 26.79 1.66 -14.25
N GLY A 35 26.40 2.00 -15.49
CA GLY A 35 25.76 1.08 -16.43
C GLY A 35 24.25 0.87 -16.27
N LYS A 36 23.58 1.57 -15.34
CA LYS A 36 22.10 1.61 -15.24
C LYS A 36 21.60 3.04 -15.14
N THR A 37 20.38 3.27 -15.58
CA THR A 37 19.70 4.57 -15.40
C THR A 37 19.42 4.85 -13.92
N LEU A 38 19.28 6.12 -13.53
CA LEU A 38 18.89 6.46 -12.17
C LEU A 38 17.53 5.86 -11.78
N ALA A 39 16.58 5.77 -12.72
CA ALA A 39 15.30 5.12 -12.46
C ALA A 39 15.46 3.63 -12.10
N GLU A 40 16.39 2.92 -12.74
CA GLU A 40 16.69 1.51 -12.45
C GLU A 40 17.45 1.32 -11.13
N HIS A 41 18.29 2.27 -10.75
CA HIS A 41 19.00 2.25 -9.46
C HIS A 41 18.07 2.56 -8.30
N LEU A 42 17.34 3.67 -8.38
CA LEU A 42 16.58 4.21 -7.27
C LEU A 42 15.20 3.55 -7.13
N ARG A 43 14.58 3.18 -8.26
CA ARG A 43 13.25 2.56 -8.34
C ARG A 43 12.21 3.22 -7.41
N PRO A 44 12.07 4.57 -7.46
CA PRO A 44 11.24 5.27 -6.49
C PRO A 44 9.77 4.87 -6.64
N ALA A 45 9.08 4.78 -5.50
CA ALA A 45 7.68 4.45 -5.43
C ALA A 45 6.90 5.48 -4.62
N VAL A 46 5.67 5.78 -5.05
CA VAL A 46 4.75 6.59 -4.26
C VAL A 46 3.99 5.68 -3.29
N CYS A 47 4.09 5.95 -1.99
CA CYS A 47 3.28 5.26 -0.99
C CYS A 47 1.85 5.81 -0.98
N TYR A 48 0.86 4.92 -1.14
CA TYR A 48 -0.52 5.33 -1.32
C TYR A 48 -1.14 5.92 -0.03
N TRP A 49 -0.85 5.32 1.14
CA TRP A 49 -1.45 5.73 2.42
C TRP A 49 -1.14 7.18 2.80
N HIS A 50 0.13 7.59 2.82
CA HIS A 50 0.49 8.97 3.21
C HIS A 50 0.04 9.99 2.17
N ASN A 51 0.14 9.65 0.88
CA ASN A 51 -0.18 10.60 -0.18
C ASN A 51 -1.68 10.78 -0.37
N PHE A 52 -2.52 9.77 -0.11
CA PHE A 52 -3.95 9.82 -0.47
C PHE A 52 -4.92 9.49 0.67
N CYS A 53 -4.49 8.78 1.71
CA CYS A 53 -5.38 8.35 2.79
C CYS A 53 -5.24 9.17 4.08
N TRP A 54 -4.03 9.62 4.42
CA TRP A 54 -3.81 10.42 5.62
C TRP A 54 -4.58 11.74 5.53
N LYS A 55 -5.39 12.01 6.55
CA LYS A 55 -6.25 13.20 6.65
C LYS A 55 -5.58 14.37 7.39
N GLY A 56 -4.36 14.18 7.87
CA GLY A 56 -3.61 15.17 8.65
C GLY A 56 -3.92 15.14 10.15
N GLU A 57 -4.57 14.08 10.63
CA GLU A 57 -4.84 13.86 12.04
C GLU A 57 -3.59 13.38 12.81
N ASP A 58 -3.57 13.69 14.10
CA ASP A 58 -2.61 13.20 15.10
C ASP A 58 -3.36 12.74 16.37
N VAL A 59 -2.62 12.32 17.39
CA VAL A 59 -3.18 11.78 18.65
C VAL A 59 -4.01 12.80 19.45
N PHE A 60 -3.92 14.10 19.16
CA PHE A 60 -4.69 15.17 19.79
C PHE A 60 -5.83 15.70 18.91
N GLY A 61 -5.86 15.30 17.63
CA GLY A 61 -6.87 15.67 16.64
C GLY A 61 -7.53 14.47 15.96
N LEU A 62 -7.70 13.35 16.67
CA LEU A 62 -8.25 12.11 16.11
C LEU A 62 -9.63 12.34 15.47
N GLY A 63 -9.80 11.87 14.23
CA GLY A 63 -11.03 12.00 13.46
C GLY A 63 -11.17 13.33 12.72
N ALA A 64 -10.27 14.30 12.93
CA ALA A 64 -10.28 15.55 12.20
C ALA A 64 -9.72 15.37 10.77
N THR A 65 -10.33 16.04 9.80
CA THR A 65 -9.80 16.11 8.43
C THR A 65 -9.16 17.48 8.22
N ALA A 66 -7.83 17.53 8.33
CA ALA A 66 -7.06 18.76 8.12
C ALA A 66 -6.76 19.00 6.62
N HIS A 67 -6.69 17.95 5.81
CA HIS A 67 -6.44 18.07 4.37
C HIS A 67 -7.73 18.19 3.56
N ALA A 68 -7.88 19.27 2.79
CA ALA A 68 -9.02 19.46 1.88
C ALA A 68 -8.78 18.70 0.56
N ARG A 69 -9.35 17.50 0.42
CA ARG A 69 -9.26 16.69 -0.81
C ARG A 69 -10.64 16.23 -1.24
N ALA A 70 -10.90 16.24 -2.54
CA ALA A 70 -12.23 15.96 -3.10
C ALA A 70 -12.80 14.61 -2.65
N TRP A 71 -11.95 13.57 -2.61
CA TRP A 71 -12.39 12.24 -2.16
C TRP A 71 -12.68 12.15 -0.66
N PHE A 72 -12.22 13.08 0.18
CA PHE A 72 -12.60 13.12 1.59
C PHE A 72 -13.98 13.75 1.83
N ALA A 73 -14.48 14.53 0.88
CA ALA A 73 -15.81 15.14 0.94
C ALA A 73 -16.92 14.24 0.37
N GLU A 74 -16.56 13.14 -0.31
CA GLU A 74 -17.50 12.17 -0.84
C GLU A 74 -18.04 11.26 0.27
N GLY A 75 -19.36 11.21 0.42
CA GLY A 75 -20.04 10.48 1.49
C GLY A 75 -20.17 8.97 1.25
N ASP A 76 -20.14 8.54 0.00
CA ASP A 76 -20.10 7.11 -0.36
C ASP A 76 -18.64 6.63 -0.36
N ALA A 77 -18.29 5.73 0.56
CA ALA A 77 -16.92 5.26 0.73
C ALA A 77 -16.34 4.57 -0.52
N VAL A 78 -17.16 3.90 -1.32
CA VAL A 78 -16.71 3.21 -2.54
C VAL A 78 -16.48 4.23 -3.65
N LYS A 79 -17.40 5.20 -3.83
CA LYS A 79 -17.19 6.31 -4.79
C LYS A 79 -15.96 7.15 -4.40
N SER A 80 -15.79 7.42 -3.11
CA SER A 80 -14.61 8.09 -2.55
C SER A 80 -13.32 7.35 -2.94
N ALA A 81 -13.31 6.02 -2.82
CA ALA A 81 -12.17 5.19 -3.22
C ALA A 81 -11.86 5.30 -4.71
N TYR A 82 -12.87 5.32 -5.60
CA TYR A 82 -12.65 5.52 -7.04
C TYR A 82 -12.12 6.92 -7.35
N LEU A 83 -12.66 7.97 -6.73
CA LEU A 83 -12.15 9.35 -6.89
C LEU A 83 -10.68 9.46 -6.44
N LYS A 84 -10.34 8.82 -5.31
CA LYS A 84 -8.97 8.75 -4.80
C LYS A 84 -8.05 7.99 -5.76
N LEU A 85 -8.52 6.88 -6.33
CA LEU A 85 -7.77 6.10 -7.31
C LEU A 85 -7.49 6.90 -8.58
N ASP A 86 -8.48 7.63 -9.09
CA ASP A 86 -8.30 8.52 -10.24
C ASP A 86 -7.26 9.60 -9.96
N ALA A 87 -7.35 10.28 -8.81
CA ALA A 87 -6.39 11.29 -8.40
C ALA A 87 -4.98 10.71 -8.20
N ALA A 88 -4.86 9.51 -7.64
CA ALA A 88 -3.58 8.85 -7.42
C ALA A 88 -2.85 8.54 -8.73
N PHE A 89 -3.56 7.99 -9.72
CA PHE A 89 -2.95 7.67 -11.02
C PHE A 89 -2.62 8.90 -11.86
N ASP A 90 -3.40 9.99 -11.75
CA ASP A 90 -3.01 11.28 -12.35
C ASP A 90 -1.72 11.79 -11.68
N PHE A 91 -1.66 11.78 -10.34
CA PHE A 91 -0.46 12.16 -9.59
C PHE A 91 0.78 11.34 -9.96
N PHE A 92 0.65 10.01 -10.11
CA PHE A 92 1.74 9.16 -10.57
C PHE A 92 2.23 9.56 -11.97
N GLY A 93 1.30 9.87 -12.87
CA GLY A 93 1.61 10.37 -14.21
C GLY A 93 2.32 11.73 -14.19
N LYS A 94 1.90 12.65 -13.30
CA LYS A 94 2.56 13.96 -13.15
C LYS A 94 3.97 13.85 -12.60
N LEU A 95 4.24 12.95 -11.66
CA LEU A 95 5.60 12.74 -11.15
C LEU A 95 6.48 11.93 -12.11
N GLY A 96 5.89 11.05 -12.93
CA GLY A 96 6.64 10.19 -13.84
C GLY A 96 7.51 9.15 -13.12
N LEU A 97 7.16 8.78 -11.88
CA LEU A 97 7.88 7.75 -11.11
C LEU A 97 7.44 6.34 -11.54
N PRO A 98 8.35 5.35 -11.49
CA PRO A 98 8.10 4.04 -12.06
C PRO A 98 7.18 3.15 -11.22
N TYR A 99 6.99 3.44 -9.93
CA TYR A 99 6.26 2.54 -9.04
C TYR A 99 5.31 3.22 -8.05
N TRP A 100 4.39 2.43 -7.51
CA TRP A 100 3.58 2.74 -6.33
C TRP A 100 3.51 1.54 -5.38
N CYS A 101 3.04 1.78 -4.15
CA CYS A 101 2.83 0.77 -3.12
C CYS A 101 1.52 1.00 -2.36
N PHE A 102 0.85 -0.04 -1.87
CA PHE A 102 -0.43 0.10 -1.16
C PHE A 102 -0.65 -0.95 -0.06
N HIS A 103 -1.44 -0.59 0.95
CA HIS A 103 -2.23 -1.56 1.71
C HIS A 103 -3.60 -1.71 1.07
N ASP A 104 -4.18 -2.91 1.13
CA ASP A 104 -5.55 -3.17 0.67
C ASP A 104 -6.59 -2.18 1.22
N ARG A 105 -6.53 -1.88 2.53
CA ARG A 105 -7.42 -0.90 3.19
C ARG A 105 -7.16 0.56 2.82
N ASP A 106 -6.02 0.84 2.17
CA ASP A 106 -5.79 2.15 1.58
C ASP A 106 -6.54 2.29 0.26
N VAL A 107 -6.67 1.21 -0.50
CA VAL A 107 -7.29 1.21 -1.83
C VAL A 107 -8.81 1.17 -1.71
N ALA A 108 -9.34 0.29 -0.86
CA ALA A 108 -10.77 0.06 -0.73
C ALA A 108 -11.24 0.07 0.74
N PRO A 109 -12.46 0.56 1.01
CA PRO A 109 -13.08 0.42 2.34
C PRO A 109 -13.44 -1.05 2.62
N GLU A 110 -13.57 -1.40 3.90
CA GLU A 110 -14.15 -2.68 4.31
C GLU A 110 -15.66 -2.71 4.08
N GLY A 111 -16.16 -3.88 3.68
CA GLY A 111 -17.59 -4.20 3.75
C GLY A 111 -17.98 -4.81 5.10
N ALA A 112 -19.22 -5.26 5.22
CA ALA A 112 -19.73 -5.91 6.43
C ALA A 112 -19.12 -7.30 6.65
N THR A 113 -18.61 -7.93 5.60
CA THR A 113 -17.96 -9.25 5.65
C THR A 113 -16.63 -9.25 4.92
N LEU A 114 -15.80 -10.28 5.15
CA LEU A 114 -14.57 -10.47 4.38
C LEU A 114 -14.87 -10.65 2.88
N ALA A 115 -15.92 -11.41 2.54
CA ALA A 115 -16.32 -11.62 1.15
C ALA A 115 -16.73 -10.30 0.47
N GLU A 116 -17.48 -9.46 1.17
CA GLU A 116 -17.85 -8.13 0.66
C GLU A 116 -16.63 -7.21 0.54
N SER A 117 -15.75 -7.20 1.54
CA SER A 117 -14.51 -6.42 1.51
C SER A 117 -13.63 -6.80 0.32
N ASN A 118 -13.49 -8.11 0.05
CA ASN A 118 -12.76 -8.63 -1.11
C ASN A 118 -13.41 -8.18 -2.41
N ARG A 119 -14.75 -8.27 -2.54
CA ARG A 119 -15.46 -7.83 -3.75
C ARG A 119 -15.28 -6.33 -4.03
N ILE A 120 -15.27 -5.49 -3.01
CA ILE A 120 -15.02 -4.05 -3.16
C ILE A 120 -13.57 -3.82 -3.60
N LEU A 121 -12.61 -4.46 -2.92
CA LEU A 121 -11.19 -4.37 -3.28
C LEU A 121 -10.92 -4.84 -4.70
N ASP A 122 -11.54 -5.96 -5.12
CA ASP A 122 -11.44 -6.51 -6.48
C ASP A 122 -11.75 -5.43 -7.52
N GLY A 123 -12.90 -4.76 -7.40
CA GLY A 123 -13.31 -3.72 -8.37
C GLY A 123 -12.31 -2.56 -8.46
N LEU A 124 -11.78 -2.10 -7.32
CA LEU A 124 -10.79 -1.02 -7.29
C LEU A 124 -9.44 -1.45 -7.88
N LEU A 125 -9.00 -2.68 -7.61
CA LEU A 125 -7.73 -3.20 -8.15
C LEU A 125 -7.85 -3.58 -9.62
N GLU A 126 -9.03 -3.98 -10.12
CA GLU A 126 -9.30 -4.09 -11.56
C GLU A 126 -9.21 -2.73 -12.26
N ALA A 127 -9.76 -1.67 -11.65
CA ALA A 127 -9.62 -0.32 -12.17
C ALA A 127 -8.16 0.16 -12.13
N ALA A 128 -7.42 -0.16 -11.05
CA ALA A 128 -5.99 0.12 -10.96
C ALA A 128 -5.20 -0.60 -12.05
N ALA A 129 -5.51 -1.88 -12.32
CA ALA A 129 -4.87 -2.67 -13.37
C ALA A 129 -5.02 -2.02 -14.76
N LYS A 130 -6.23 -1.54 -15.09
CA LYS A 130 -6.48 -0.82 -16.35
C LYS A 130 -5.64 0.45 -16.43
N LYS A 131 -5.60 1.24 -15.35
CA LYS A 131 -4.79 2.47 -15.30
C LYS A 131 -3.28 2.20 -15.38
N MET A 132 -2.81 1.06 -14.84
CA MET A 132 -1.40 0.65 -14.97
C MET A 132 -1.05 0.24 -16.41
N GLN A 133 -2.00 -0.32 -17.17
CA GLN A 133 -1.79 -0.66 -18.58
C GLN A 133 -1.69 0.59 -19.47
N ASP A 134 -2.54 1.59 -19.20
CA ASP A 134 -2.51 2.87 -19.93
C ASP A 134 -1.32 3.75 -19.51
N GLY A 135 -0.86 3.58 -18.28
CA GLY A 135 0.27 4.30 -17.68
C GLY A 135 1.61 3.59 -17.84
N LYS A 136 2.67 4.21 -17.30
CA LYS A 136 4.01 3.61 -17.18
C LYS A 136 4.35 3.16 -15.76
N VAL A 137 3.39 3.22 -14.85
CA VAL A 137 3.61 2.93 -13.43
C VAL A 137 3.39 1.44 -13.15
N GLY A 138 4.38 0.79 -12.56
CA GLY A 138 4.32 -0.58 -12.06
C GLY A 138 3.96 -0.64 -10.58
N LEU A 139 3.67 -1.85 -10.07
CA LEU A 139 3.51 -2.07 -8.64
C LEU A 139 4.85 -2.50 -8.03
N LEU A 140 5.38 -1.76 -7.05
CA LEU A 140 6.58 -2.21 -6.33
C LEU A 140 6.20 -3.29 -5.32
N TRP A 141 5.15 -3.06 -4.54
CA TRP A 141 4.58 -4.06 -3.64
C TRP A 141 3.17 -3.71 -3.18
N GLY A 142 2.40 -4.76 -2.86
CA GLY A 142 1.19 -4.67 -2.05
C GLY A 142 1.44 -5.26 -0.66
N THR A 143 0.53 -4.98 0.27
CA THR A 143 0.53 -5.53 1.63
C THR A 143 -0.88 -5.48 2.23
N ALA A 144 -1.14 -6.29 3.25
CA ALA A 144 -2.40 -6.23 3.99
C ALA A 144 -2.28 -5.29 5.21
N ASN A 145 -3.23 -4.39 5.39
CA ASN A 145 -3.35 -3.66 6.65
C ASN A 145 -4.01 -4.56 7.70
N LEU A 146 -3.17 -5.12 8.57
CA LEU A 146 -3.55 -5.97 9.69
C LEU A 146 -3.38 -5.26 11.05
N PHE A 147 -3.58 -3.95 11.09
CA PHE A 147 -3.26 -3.16 12.30
C PHE A 147 -4.24 -2.02 12.61
N SER A 148 -5.01 -1.55 11.62
CA SER A 148 -5.96 -0.44 11.81
C SER A 148 -7.32 -0.89 12.37
N ASN A 149 -7.87 -2.01 11.90
CA ASN A 149 -9.19 -2.46 12.36
C ASN A 149 -9.13 -2.92 13.83
N PRO A 150 -10.14 -2.60 14.67
CA PRO A 150 -10.18 -3.00 16.08
C PRO A 150 -9.98 -4.50 16.33
N ARG A 151 -10.34 -5.37 15.38
CA ARG A 151 -10.12 -6.82 15.51
C ARG A 151 -8.65 -7.19 15.74
N PHE A 152 -7.72 -6.35 15.28
CA PHE A 152 -6.28 -6.58 15.39
C PHE A 152 -5.65 -5.95 16.64
N MET A 153 -6.46 -5.43 17.59
CA MET A 153 -5.93 -4.71 18.76
C MET A 153 -4.93 -5.54 19.58
N SER A 154 -5.09 -6.87 19.60
CA SER A 154 -4.23 -7.81 20.32
C SER A 154 -3.32 -8.62 19.40
N GLY A 155 -3.01 -8.10 18.21
CA GLY A 155 -2.20 -8.78 17.19
C GLY A 155 -3.00 -9.29 16.01
N ALA A 156 -2.30 -9.79 15.00
CA ALA A 156 -2.91 -10.36 13.80
C ALA A 156 -2.55 -11.84 13.70
N ALA A 157 -1.32 -12.16 13.29
CA ALA A 157 -0.80 -13.51 13.36
C ALA A 157 -0.31 -13.90 14.76
N THR A 158 0.03 -12.92 15.60
CA THR A 158 0.32 -13.15 17.03
C THR A 158 -0.91 -13.10 17.92
N ASN A 159 -2.12 -12.92 17.37
CA ASN A 159 -3.32 -12.78 18.19
C ASN A 159 -3.58 -14.04 19.05
N PRO A 160 -3.94 -13.89 20.34
CA PRO A 160 -4.34 -15.03 21.16
C PRO A 160 -5.64 -15.71 20.69
N ASP A 161 -6.49 -15.01 19.94
CA ASP A 161 -7.70 -15.53 19.30
C ASP A 161 -7.38 -16.18 17.93
N PRO A 162 -7.60 -17.50 17.75
CA PRO A 162 -7.34 -18.19 16.49
C PRO A 162 -8.25 -17.72 15.34
N GLU A 163 -9.42 -17.14 15.60
CA GLU A 163 -10.28 -16.61 14.53
C GLU A 163 -9.68 -15.35 13.89
N VAL A 164 -9.01 -14.51 14.69
CA VAL A 164 -8.27 -13.34 14.18
C VAL A 164 -7.05 -13.76 13.36
N PHE A 165 -6.36 -14.83 13.77
CA PHE A 165 -5.30 -15.44 12.97
C PHE A 165 -5.84 -15.88 11.60
N ALA A 166 -6.97 -16.60 11.59
CA ALA A 166 -7.58 -17.09 10.35
C ALA A 166 -8.03 -15.94 9.43
N PHE A 167 -8.61 -14.88 9.99
CA PHE A 167 -8.97 -13.68 9.24
C PHE A 167 -7.74 -13.02 8.61
N SER A 168 -6.66 -12.86 9.38
CA SER A 168 -5.39 -12.28 8.91
C SER A 168 -4.81 -13.08 7.74
N ALA A 169 -4.83 -14.41 7.84
CA ALA A 169 -4.35 -15.30 6.78
C ALA A 169 -5.20 -15.18 5.52
N ALA A 170 -6.53 -15.10 5.66
CA ALA A 170 -7.44 -14.94 4.53
C ALA A 170 -7.27 -13.59 3.83
N GLN A 171 -7.08 -12.51 4.59
CA GLN A 171 -6.79 -11.18 4.04
C GLN A 171 -5.44 -11.19 3.29
N VAL A 172 -4.36 -11.67 3.90
CA VAL A 172 -3.04 -11.74 3.25
C VAL A 172 -3.06 -12.61 1.99
N LYS A 173 -3.74 -13.76 2.01
CA LYS A 173 -3.92 -14.60 0.82
C LYS A 173 -4.47 -13.78 -0.35
N HIS A 174 -5.55 -13.04 -0.10
CA HIS A 174 -6.24 -12.28 -1.14
C HIS A 174 -5.40 -11.12 -1.67
N VAL A 175 -4.71 -10.38 -0.79
CA VAL A 175 -3.85 -9.25 -1.20
C VAL A 175 -2.59 -9.73 -1.92
N LEU A 176 -2.01 -10.86 -1.52
CA LEU A 176 -0.87 -11.46 -2.20
C LEU A 176 -1.25 -11.93 -3.61
N GLU A 177 -2.43 -12.53 -3.79
CA GLU A 177 -2.96 -12.89 -5.11
C GLU A 177 -3.14 -11.67 -6.02
N TRP A 178 -3.66 -10.57 -5.50
CA TRP A 178 -3.75 -9.31 -6.24
C TRP A 178 -2.41 -8.67 -6.55
N THR A 179 -1.49 -8.67 -5.58
CA THR A 179 -0.13 -8.19 -5.78
C THR A 179 0.54 -8.97 -6.91
N HIS A 180 0.33 -10.28 -6.97
CA HIS A 180 0.79 -11.10 -8.09
C HIS A 180 0.13 -10.71 -9.42
N ARG A 181 -1.20 -10.59 -9.45
CA ARG A 181 -1.97 -10.23 -10.67
C ARG A 181 -1.56 -8.87 -11.24
N LEU A 182 -1.20 -7.92 -10.39
CA LEU A 182 -0.73 -6.58 -10.79
C LEU A 182 0.77 -6.52 -11.13
N GLY A 183 1.48 -7.66 -11.11
CA GLY A 183 2.91 -7.70 -11.43
C GLY A 183 3.81 -7.08 -10.34
N GLY A 184 3.36 -7.12 -9.09
CA GLY A 184 4.11 -6.63 -7.93
C GLY A 184 5.51 -7.24 -7.85
N GLN A 185 6.51 -6.40 -7.59
CA GLN A 185 7.91 -6.84 -7.49
C GLN A 185 8.22 -7.51 -6.14
N ASN A 186 7.45 -7.16 -5.11
CA ASN A 186 7.59 -7.69 -3.76
C ASN A 186 6.21 -7.77 -3.08
N TYR A 187 6.16 -8.42 -1.91
CA TYR A 187 5.03 -8.36 -0.98
C TYR A 187 5.58 -8.09 0.42
N VAL A 188 5.04 -7.08 1.10
CA VAL A 188 5.56 -6.62 2.39
C VAL A 188 4.73 -7.21 3.53
N LEU A 189 5.40 -7.46 4.65
CA LEU A 189 4.81 -7.83 5.94
C LEU A 189 5.38 -6.88 6.99
N TRP A 190 4.58 -5.88 7.37
CA TRP A 190 4.89 -4.98 8.48
C TRP A 190 4.02 -5.35 9.68
N GLY A 191 4.67 -5.74 10.79
CA GLY A 191 4.02 -6.26 11.98
C GLY A 191 3.48 -5.17 12.91
N GLY A 192 2.61 -4.28 12.43
CA GLY A 192 2.14 -3.12 13.20
C GLY A 192 1.46 -3.44 14.54
N ARG A 193 0.92 -4.67 14.71
CA ARG A 193 0.38 -5.22 15.96
C ARG A 193 1.03 -6.54 16.37
N GLU A 194 2.05 -6.99 15.65
CA GLU A 194 2.72 -8.27 15.91
C GLU A 194 3.77 -8.09 17.00
N GLY A 195 3.28 -7.94 18.23
CA GLY A 195 4.04 -7.65 19.44
C GLY A 195 3.12 -7.63 20.65
N TYR A 196 3.57 -7.03 21.75
CA TYR A 196 2.80 -6.95 22.99
C TYR A 196 2.83 -5.56 23.60
N GLU A 197 1.79 -5.24 24.37
CA GLU A 197 1.75 -4.03 25.20
C GLU A 197 2.30 -4.30 26.62
N THR A 198 2.09 -5.51 27.15
CA THR A 198 2.61 -5.93 28.45
C THR A 198 3.00 -7.41 28.44
N LEU A 199 4.12 -7.76 29.06
CA LEU A 199 4.56 -9.15 29.18
C LEU A 199 3.65 -9.99 30.10
N LEU A 200 2.85 -9.36 30.96
CA LEU A 200 2.05 -10.05 31.98
C LEU A 200 0.95 -10.95 31.38
N ASN A 201 0.49 -10.66 30.16
CA ASN A 201 -0.55 -11.42 29.48
C ASN A 201 -0.10 -11.98 28.12
N THR A 202 1.21 -12.02 27.86
CA THR A 202 1.78 -12.43 26.57
C THR A 202 2.58 -13.72 26.72
N ASP A 203 2.15 -14.76 26.02
CA ASP A 203 2.98 -15.96 25.81
C ASP A 203 3.83 -15.75 24.54
N MET A 204 4.97 -15.09 24.72
CA MET A 204 5.88 -14.77 23.61
C MET A 204 6.30 -16.01 22.81
N LYS A 205 6.45 -17.16 23.49
CA LYS A 205 6.89 -18.40 22.83
C LYS A 205 5.79 -18.88 21.88
N ARG A 206 4.54 -18.88 22.33
CA ARG A 206 3.39 -19.26 21.50
C ARG A 206 3.15 -18.26 20.37
N GLU A 207 3.19 -16.96 20.65
CA GLU A 207 2.97 -15.93 19.65
C GLU A 207 4.02 -15.96 18.54
N MET A 208 5.30 -16.08 18.89
CA MET A 208 6.38 -16.23 17.90
C MET A 208 6.27 -17.53 17.09
N ALA A 209 5.80 -18.62 17.71
CA ALA A 209 5.53 -19.87 16.98
C ALA A 209 4.37 -19.71 15.98
N ASN A 210 3.31 -19.00 16.35
CA ASN A 210 2.21 -18.67 15.45
C ASN A 210 2.66 -17.76 14.32
N TYR A 211 3.47 -16.73 14.61
CA TYR A 211 4.01 -15.84 13.60
C TYR A 211 4.91 -16.58 12.61
N GLY A 212 5.79 -17.47 13.11
CA GLY A 212 6.59 -18.34 12.24
C GLY A 212 5.77 -19.22 11.30
N ARG A 213 4.66 -19.80 11.79
CA ARG A 213 3.71 -20.55 10.95
C ARG A 213 3.03 -19.67 9.91
N PHE A 214 2.61 -18.47 10.31
CA PHE A 214 2.00 -17.50 9.42
C PHE A 214 2.93 -17.12 8.27
N LEU A 215 4.17 -16.71 8.59
CA LEU A 215 5.19 -16.37 7.59
C LEU A 215 5.46 -17.54 6.63
N SER A 216 5.53 -18.77 7.17
CA SER A 216 5.71 -19.98 6.37
C SER A 216 4.55 -20.20 5.41
N ALA A 217 3.30 -20.02 5.86
CA ALA A 217 2.11 -20.15 5.03
C ALA A 217 2.03 -19.08 3.93
N VAL A 218 2.48 -17.84 4.20
CA VAL A 218 2.58 -16.79 3.18
C VAL A 218 3.59 -17.18 2.09
N VAL A 219 4.76 -17.69 2.48
CA VAL A 219 5.79 -18.15 1.53
C VAL A 219 5.30 -19.36 0.72
N GLU A 220 4.66 -20.33 1.37
CA GLU A 220 4.04 -21.48 0.70
C GLU A 220 3.01 -21.02 -0.34
N HIS A 221 2.11 -20.11 0.05
CA HIS A 221 1.09 -19.59 -0.86
C HIS A 221 1.70 -18.80 -2.02
N LYS A 222 2.73 -17.98 -1.76
CA LYS A 222 3.53 -17.32 -2.81
C LYS A 222 4.01 -18.32 -3.85
N HIS A 223 4.58 -19.44 -3.43
CA HIS A 223 5.07 -20.48 -4.35
C HIS A 223 3.93 -21.17 -5.08
N LYS A 224 2.84 -21.49 -4.37
CA LYS A 224 1.63 -22.12 -4.92
C LYS A 224 1.01 -21.32 -6.06
N ILE A 225 0.93 -20.00 -5.93
CA ILE A 225 0.38 -19.13 -6.98
C ILE A 225 1.42 -18.70 -8.02
N GLY A 226 2.68 -19.10 -7.87
CA GLY A 226 3.75 -18.76 -8.80
C GLY A 226 4.31 -17.34 -8.67
N PHE A 227 4.01 -16.62 -7.58
CA PHE A 227 4.51 -15.26 -7.36
C PHE A 227 6.04 -15.27 -7.21
N LYS A 228 6.74 -14.53 -8.07
CA LYS A 228 8.21 -14.47 -8.11
C LYS A 228 8.80 -13.35 -7.25
N GLY A 229 7.99 -12.37 -6.87
CA GLY A 229 8.43 -11.22 -6.08
C GLY A 229 8.95 -11.60 -4.70
N THR A 230 9.82 -10.79 -4.13
CA THR A 230 10.44 -11.04 -2.81
C THR A 230 9.41 -10.83 -1.70
N ILE A 231 9.41 -11.69 -0.67
CA ILE A 231 8.67 -11.41 0.57
C ILE A 231 9.58 -10.59 1.46
N LEU A 232 9.10 -9.44 1.92
CA LEU A 232 9.87 -8.50 2.74
C LEU A 232 9.25 -8.41 4.13
N ILE A 233 10.09 -8.52 5.16
CA ILE A 233 9.72 -8.13 6.52
C ILE A 233 10.19 -6.69 6.72
N GLU A 234 9.33 -5.82 7.26
CA GLU A 234 9.67 -4.44 7.59
C GLU A 234 9.87 -4.31 9.11
N PRO A 235 11.12 -4.27 9.62
CA PRO A 235 11.38 -4.22 11.05
C PRO A 235 11.03 -2.85 11.64
N LYS A 236 10.48 -2.86 12.86
CA LYS A 236 10.27 -1.67 13.68
C LYS A 236 10.38 -2.05 15.16
N PRO A 237 11.10 -1.28 16.00
CA PRO A 237 11.15 -1.53 17.43
C PRO A 237 9.83 -1.14 18.13
#